data_AF-A0A920NXR4-F1
#
_entry.id   AF-A0A920NXR4-F1
#
_cell.length_a   1.000
_cell.length_b   1.000
_cell.length_c   1.000
_cell.angle_alpha   90.00
_cell.angle_beta   90.00
_cell.angle_gamma   90.00
#
_symmetry.space_group_name_H-M   'P 1'
#
loop_
_entity.id
_entity.type
_entity.pdbx_description
1 polymer ?
#
loop_
_entity_poly.entity_id
_entity_poly.type
_entity_poly.pdbx_seq_one_letter_code
_entity_poly.pdbx_strand_id
1 'polypeptide(L)'
;MGKKYRLMRYLQPELLIPSHSKPIEGSEEILKNLTDYRDAIQYIHDQTVRLINKGMTPDQIANLIKLPEHLANSPFLKEFYGTPQWSSKNVFSGYLGWFDGNPSTLNPIPKG
;
A
#
# COMPACT_ATOMS: atom_id res chain seq x y z
N MET A 1 4.86 -4.15 8.46
CA MET A 1 4.16 -2.86 8.35
C MET A 1 2.99 -2.87 9.36
N GLY A 2 2.40 -1.74 9.79
CA GLY A 2 1.09 -1.76 10.49
C GLY A 2 1.03 -1.78 12.03
N LYS A 3 2.13 -1.61 12.77
CA LYS A 3 2.10 -1.56 14.26
C LYS A 3 1.18 -0.45 14.81
N LYS A 4 1.15 0.72 14.14
CA LYS A 4 0.31 1.86 14.54
C LYS A 4 -1.19 1.54 14.47
N TYR A 5 -1.65 0.93 13.38
CA TYR A 5 -3.06 0.52 13.23
C TYR A 5 -3.47 -0.53 14.27
N ARG A 6 -2.57 -1.45 14.61
CA ARG A 6 -2.83 -2.43 15.69
C ARG A 6 -2.97 -1.74 17.05
N LEU A 7 -2.11 -0.77 17.35
CA LEU A 7 -2.18 0.00 18.59
C LEU A 7 -3.49 0.80 18.67
N MET A 8 -3.87 1.52 17.62
CA MET A 8 -5.11 2.29 17.59
C MET A 8 -6.34 1.40 17.79
N ARG A 9 -6.36 0.20 17.21
CA ARG A 9 -7.44 -0.78 17.40
C ARG A 9 -7.51 -1.34 18.82
N TYR A 10 -6.36 -1.55 19.46
CA TYR A 10 -6.30 -2.05 20.83
C TYR A 10 -7.01 -1.11 21.82
N LEU A 11 -7.04 0.19 21.52
CA LEU A 11 -7.71 1.20 22.35
C LEU A 11 -9.25 1.17 22.26
N GLN A 12 -9.82 0.41 21.31
CA GLN A 12 -11.27 0.32 21.08
C GLN A 12 -11.98 1.70 21.08
N PRO A 13 -11.50 2.65 20.25
CA PRO A 13 -12.02 4.03 20.29
C PRO A 13 -13.47 4.09 19.83
N GLU A 14 -14.26 4.98 20.43
CA GLU A 14 -15.62 5.29 19.97
C GLU A 14 -15.67 6.46 18.97
N LEU A 15 -14.59 7.25 18.88
CA LEU A 15 -14.44 8.37 17.96
C LEU A 15 -13.00 8.40 17.44
N LEU A 16 -12.85 8.44 16.10
CA LEU A 16 -11.57 8.60 15.42
C LEU A 16 -11.58 9.90 14.60
N ILE A 17 -10.67 10.81 14.94
CA ILE A 17 -10.52 12.11 14.25
C ILE A 17 -9.19 12.10 13.48
N PRO A 18 -9.20 11.86 12.16
CA PRO A 18 -8.00 11.93 11.34
C PRO A 18 -7.64 13.39 11.00
N SER A 19 -6.36 13.66 10.71
CA SER A 19 -5.93 14.99 10.23
C SER A 19 -6.46 15.35 8.84
N HIS A 20 -6.87 14.35 8.06
CA HIS A 20 -7.52 14.49 6.76
C HIS A 20 -8.75 13.58 6.69
N SER A 21 -9.75 13.94 5.89
CA SER A 21 -11.05 13.25 5.76
C SER A 21 -12.00 13.47 6.96
N LYS A 22 -13.12 12.75 7.01
CA LYS A 22 -14.18 12.96 8.00
C LYS A 22 -13.90 12.17 9.29
N PRO A 23 -14.34 12.65 10.46
CA PRO A 23 -14.40 11.84 11.67
C PRO A 23 -15.22 10.57 11.46
N ILE A 24 -14.85 9.51 12.17
CA ILE A 24 -15.56 8.23 12.18
C ILE A 24 -16.02 7.98 13.61
N GLU A 25 -17.30 7.65 13.77
CA GLU A 25 -17.94 7.35 15.05
C GLU A 25 -18.33 5.87 15.13
N GLY A 26 -18.29 5.31 16.33
CA GLY A 26 -18.64 3.92 16.62
C GLY A 26 -17.46 2.96 16.52
N SER A 27 -17.20 2.24 17.61
CA SER A 27 -16.07 1.32 17.72
C SER A 27 -16.01 0.26 16.61
N GLU A 28 -17.14 -0.32 16.22
CA GLU A 28 -17.18 -1.34 15.17
C GLU A 28 -16.70 -0.82 13.81
N GLU A 29 -17.23 0.33 13.38
CA GLU A 29 -16.87 0.94 12.11
C GLU A 29 -15.40 1.39 12.13
N ILE A 30 -14.92 1.96 13.24
CA ILE A 30 -13.52 2.34 13.39
C ILE A 30 -12.60 1.12 13.31
N LEU A 31 -12.95 0.03 14.00
CA LEU A 31 -12.16 -1.20 13.98
C LEU A 31 -12.11 -1.82 12.59
N LYS A 32 -13.24 -1.84 11.86
CA LYS A 32 -13.29 -2.28 10.46
C LYS A 32 -12.37 -1.43 9.59
N ASN A 33 -12.49 -0.10 9.68
CA ASN A 33 -11.68 0.86 8.96
C ASN A 33 -10.18 0.66 9.16
N LEU A 34 -9.75 0.63 10.42
CA LEU A 34 -8.34 0.44 10.78
C LEU A 34 -7.83 -0.94 10.35
N THR A 35 -8.70 -1.94 10.27
CA THR A 35 -8.39 -3.28 9.74
C THR A 35 -8.16 -3.24 8.25
N ASP A 36 -9.11 -2.69 7.48
CA ASP A 36 -9.04 -2.59 6.03
C ASP A 36 -7.77 -1.83 5.60
N TYR A 37 -7.48 -0.68 6.21
CA TYR A 37 -6.25 0.09 5.94
C TYR A 37 -4.97 -0.69 6.24
N ARG A 38 -4.91 -1.35 7.39
CA ARG A 38 -3.74 -2.17 7.77
C ARG A 38 -3.53 -3.27 6.74
N ASP A 39 -4.60 -3.97 6.34
CA ASP A 39 -4.53 -5.13 5.48
C ASP A 39 -4.22 -4.75 4.03
N ALA A 40 -4.73 -3.62 3.54
CA ALA A 40 -4.37 -3.10 2.23
C ALA A 40 -2.88 -2.74 2.13
N ILE A 41 -2.35 -2.03 3.13
CA ILE A 41 -0.93 -1.66 3.19
C ILE A 41 -0.05 -2.93 3.27
N GLN A 42 -0.39 -3.86 4.15
CA GLN A 42 0.37 -5.09 4.35
C GLN A 42 0.31 -5.98 3.09
N TYR A 43 -0.85 -6.07 2.44
CA TYR A 43 -1.03 -6.82 1.20
C TYR A 43 -0.16 -6.26 0.07
N ILE A 44 -0.21 -4.95 -0.18
CA ILE A 44 0.61 -4.32 -1.23
C ILE A 44 2.09 -4.61 -0.96
N HIS A 45 2.54 -4.40 0.29
CA HIS A 45 3.92 -4.68 0.69
C HIS A 45 4.32 -6.14 0.42
N ASP A 46 3.58 -7.10 0.97
CA ASP A 46 3.96 -8.51 0.92
C ASP A 46 3.86 -9.09 -0.48
N GLN A 47 2.84 -8.70 -1.25
CA GLN A 47 2.73 -9.12 -2.64
C GLN A 47 3.82 -8.50 -3.51
N THR A 48 4.20 -7.25 -3.26
CA THR A 48 5.36 -6.65 -3.94
C THR A 48 6.63 -7.43 -3.62
N VAL A 49 6.95 -7.66 -2.34
CA VAL A 49 8.14 -8.43 -1.94
C VAL A 49 8.12 -9.84 -2.52
N ARG A 50 6.95 -10.51 -2.54
CA ARG A 50 6.79 -11.82 -3.18
C ARG A 50 7.15 -11.79 -4.67
N LEU A 51 6.75 -10.74 -5.40
CA LEU A 51 7.03 -10.61 -6.83
C LEU A 51 8.48 -10.17 -7.09
N ILE A 52 9.07 -9.35 -6.21
CA ILE A 52 10.52 -9.07 -6.21
C ILE A 52 11.31 -10.37 -6.13
N ASN A 53 10.96 -11.24 -5.18
CA ASN A 53 11.60 -12.54 -5.00
C ASN A 53 11.39 -13.50 -6.19
N LYS A 54 10.46 -13.19 -7.10
CA LYS A 54 10.27 -13.89 -8.38
C LYS A 54 11.05 -13.25 -9.54
N GLY A 55 11.90 -12.25 -9.27
CA GLY A 55 12.72 -11.56 -10.25
C GLY A 55 11.95 -10.56 -11.11
N MET A 56 10.77 -10.11 -10.68
CA MET A 56 9.95 -9.19 -11.46
C MET A 56 10.42 -7.74 -11.32
N THR A 57 10.36 -6.98 -12.41
CA THR A 57 10.75 -5.56 -12.43
C THR A 57 9.67 -4.68 -11.78
N PRO A 58 9.99 -3.44 -11.38
CA PRO A 58 9.03 -2.53 -10.75
C PRO A 58 7.76 -2.31 -11.59
N ASP A 59 7.91 -2.16 -12.91
CA ASP A 59 6.79 -1.93 -13.81
C ASP A 59 5.91 -3.18 -13.99
N GLN A 60 6.52 -4.37 -14.05
CA GLN A 60 5.77 -5.62 -14.09
C GLN A 60 4.95 -5.82 -12.80
N ILE A 61 5.55 -5.53 -11.64
CA ILE A 61 4.86 -5.61 -10.35
C ILE A 61 3.70 -4.62 -10.28
N ALA A 62 3.92 -3.37 -10.69
CA ALA A 62 2.90 -2.34 -10.69
C ALA A 62 1.69 -2.72 -11.55
N ASN A 63 1.88 -3.42 -12.67
CA ASN A 63 0.77 -3.88 -13.52
C ASN A 63 0.00 -5.07 -12.92
N LEU A 64 0.60 -5.83 -12.01
CA LEU A 64 0.00 -7.03 -11.41
C LEU A 64 -0.64 -6.77 -10.03
N ILE A 65 -0.12 -5.82 -9.26
CA ILE A 65 -0.62 -5.52 -7.92
C ILE A 65 -2.03 -4.93 -8.01
N LYS A 66 -2.98 -5.65 -7.43
CA LYS A 66 -4.37 -5.21 -7.23
C LYS A 66 -4.82 -5.68 -5.85
N LEU A 67 -5.53 -4.80 -5.12
CA LEU A 67 -6.14 -5.18 -3.85
C LEU A 67 -7.19 -6.28 -4.06
N PRO A 68 -7.35 -7.22 -3.12
CA PRO A 68 -8.45 -8.17 -3.15
C PRO A 68 -9.78 -7.43 -3.05
N GLU A 69 -10.84 -8.03 -3.63
CA GLU A 69 -12.13 -7.36 -3.86
C GLU A 69 -12.73 -6.72 -2.59
N HIS A 70 -12.69 -7.43 -1.45
CA HIS A 70 -13.20 -6.91 -0.18
C HIS A 70 -12.50 -5.64 0.30
N LEU A 71 -11.22 -5.44 -0.05
CA LEU A 71 -10.48 -4.20 0.24
C LEU A 71 -10.70 -3.15 -0.85
N ALA A 72 -10.69 -3.54 -2.13
CA ALA A 72 -10.92 -2.61 -3.24
C ALA A 72 -12.30 -1.93 -3.20
N ASN A 73 -13.30 -2.64 -2.67
CA ASN A 73 -14.65 -2.14 -2.50
C ASN A 73 -14.84 -1.30 -1.23
N SER A 74 -13.86 -1.26 -0.31
CA SER A 74 -13.94 -0.42 0.88
C SER A 74 -14.06 1.06 0.50
N PRO A 75 -15.02 1.83 1.06
CA PRO A 75 -15.18 3.25 0.74
C PRO A 75 -14.00 4.10 1.21
N PHE A 76 -13.16 3.56 2.10
CA PHE A 76 -12.02 4.26 2.68
C PHE A 76 -10.70 3.98 1.94
N LEU A 77 -10.66 2.96 1.09
CA LEU A 77 -9.48 2.58 0.31
C LEU A 77 -9.51 3.11 -1.12
N LYS A 78 -10.35 4.11 -1.39
CA LYS A 78 -10.41 4.77 -2.70
C LYS A 78 -9.13 5.53 -2.98
N GLU A 79 -8.70 5.47 -4.24
CA GLU A 79 -7.41 5.96 -4.71
C GLU A 79 -7.40 7.48 -4.94
N PHE A 80 -7.75 8.26 -3.91
CA PHE A 80 -7.77 9.73 -4.00
C PHE A 80 -6.38 10.37 -3.97
N TYR A 81 -5.38 9.68 -3.41
CA TYR A 81 -4.02 10.20 -3.25
C TYR A 81 -2.95 9.22 -3.73
N GLY A 82 -3.03 7.97 -3.28
CA GLY A 82 -2.14 6.89 -3.70
C GLY A 82 -2.89 5.79 -4.43
N THR A 83 -2.15 5.02 -5.23
CA THR A 83 -2.66 3.84 -5.93
C THR A 83 -1.84 2.60 -5.53
N PRO A 84 -2.40 1.37 -5.61
CA PRO A 84 -1.64 0.14 -5.40
C PRO A 84 -0.44 0.03 -6.33
N GLN A 85 -0.58 0.48 -7.58
CA GLN A 85 0.47 0.44 -8.59
C GLN A 85 1.66 1.32 -8.20
N TRP A 86 1.43 2.59 -7.87
CA TRP A 86 2.50 3.49 -7.44
C TRP A 86 3.12 3.04 -6.12
N SER A 87 2.28 2.61 -5.16
CA SER A 87 2.75 2.11 -3.86
C SER A 87 3.67 0.90 -4.00
N SER A 88 3.38 -0.01 -4.94
CA SER A 88 4.23 -1.17 -5.21
C SER A 88 5.62 -0.78 -5.73
N LYS A 89 5.72 0.27 -6.58
CA LYS A 89 7.02 0.79 -7.02
C LYS A 89 7.81 1.38 -5.86
N ASN A 90 7.15 2.09 -4.94
CA ASN A 90 7.80 2.63 -3.74
C ASN A 90 8.31 1.51 -2.82
N VAL A 91 7.55 0.42 -2.66
CA VAL A 91 8.01 -0.75 -1.90
C VAL A 91 9.24 -1.37 -2.58
N PHE A 92 9.21 -1.56 -3.92
CA PHE A 92 10.39 -2.04 -4.66
C PHE A 92 11.61 -1.16 -4.40
N SER A 93 11.47 0.16 -4.61
CA SER A 93 12.56 1.11 -4.42
C SER A 93 13.08 1.12 -2.99
N GLY A 94 12.22 0.89 -2.00
CA GLY A 94 12.61 0.77 -0.60
C GLY A 94 13.51 -0.44 -0.30
N TYR A 95 13.41 -1.52 -1.07
CA TYR A 95 14.23 -2.73 -0.89
C TYR A 95 15.45 -2.77 -1.82
N LEU A 96 15.27 -2.43 -3.11
CA LEU A 96 16.29 -2.64 -4.14
C LEU A 96 16.79 -1.34 -4.79
N GLY A 97 16.20 -0.20 -4.45
CA GLY A 97 16.49 1.07 -5.10
C GLY A 97 15.84 1.19 -6.49
N TRP A 98 16.36 2.10 -7.29
CA TRP A 98 15.76 2.49 -8.58
C TRP A 98 16.04 1.51 -9.72
N PHE A 99 17.11 0.72 -9.62
CA PHE A 99 17.59 -0.14 -10.69
C PHE A 99 16.77 -1.43 -10.78
N ASP A 100 16.29 -1.78 -11.97
CA ASP A 100 15.41 -2.94 -12.20
C ASP A 100 16.16 -4.25 -12.42
N GLY A 101 17.50 -4.22 -12.43
CA GLY A 101 18.36 -5.38 -12.63
C GLY A 101 18.79 -5.60 -14.09
N ASN A 102 18.23 -4.88 -15.07
CA ASN A 102 18.61 -5.00 -16.46
C ASN A 102 19.74 -4.02 -16.82
N PRO A 103 20.96 -4.48 -17.20
CA PRO A 103 22.07 -3.57 -17.48
C PRO A 103 21.79 -2.52 -18.57
N SER A 104 20.85 -2.77 -19.49
CA SER A 104 20.47 -1.78 -20.51
C SER A 104 19.79 -0.53 -19.93
N THR A 105 19.26 -0.61 -18.71
CA THR A 105 18.60 0.50 -18.00
C THR A 105 19.50 1.17 -16.96
N LEU A 106 20.75 0.70 -16.79
CA LEU A 106 21.66 1.18 -15.73
C LEU A 106 22.15 2.61 -15.95
N ASN A 107 22.32 3.04 -17.20
CA ASN A 107 22.77 4.40 -17.52
C ASN A 107 21.95 4.98 -18.68
N PRO A 108 20.68 5.38 -18.42
CA PRO A 108 19.80 5.87 -19.47
C PRO A 108 20.27 7.24 -19.97
N ILE A 109 20.18 7.45 -21.29
CA ILE A 109 20.38 8.77 -21.88
C ILE A 109 19.28 9.70 -21.34
N PRO A 110 19.60 10.94 -20.92
CA PRO A 110 18.60 11.90 -20.48
C PRO A 110 17.49 12.06 -21.51
N LYS A 111 16.24 12.09 -21.05
CA LYS A 111 15.11 12.46 -21.91
C LYS A 111 15.23 13.95 -22.21
N GLY A 112 15.28 14.30 -23.50
CA GLY A 112 15.27 15.69 -23.97
C GLY A 112 13.97 16.41 -23.69
#